data_AF-A0A1M5PFP1-F1
#
_entry.id   AF-A0A1M5PFP1-F1
#
_cell.length_a   1.000
_cell.length_b   1.000
_cell.length_c   1.000
_cell.angle_alpha   90.00
_cell.angle_beta   90.00
_cell.angle_gamma   90.00
#
_symmetry.space_group_name_H-M   'P 1'
#
loop_
_entity.id
_entity.type
_entity.pdbx_description
1 polymer ?
#
loop_
_entity_poly.entity_id
_entity_poly.type
_entity_poly.pdbx_seq_one_letter_code
_entity_poly.pdbx_strand_id
1 'polypeptide(L)'
;MKKYKYFITNESSHYCFYIADNYLYMEFLKNNNKERINILKNVLDFSVDIDDLGVIHIICINLLGQLIHIFNENNTWKENIVINFDVKVYKIKSIKLYIINNFLNVFLLISDKIQKNIWNLMYYAVSRNNIKSFKVAQVNGCYKTDVDSNGNIHLVYKSIYDNNCQFYYRMLNIKYNIWSIPERISDIDTNVIDIRILCDTNDCLHVVWSYVKNNIIRSSYINKKNLASNWETSGTFNEIIGQHEYQFLFQVDNTIKLVWKQNDKFYCTFTEIGEIYWSDISELDFKFECDLTLSVYIGNGYREKISKSFQKINLERAVSLDDLISIKDSLLEYTNQIKKGFQNTSIVQDLFCDNKKILERKILEIYEELETIKEREKNLIDSYIMLNEKIEMLLENKKQTKNRLGKVKKIIDNSLEFILRIFS
;
A
#
# COMPACT_ATOMS: atom_id res chain seq x y z
N MET A 1 14.02 1.97 4.97
CA MET A 1 13.58 0.61 4.60
C MET A 1 12.67 0.70 3.38
N LYS A 2 12.83 -0.17 2.36
CA LYS A 2 11.97 -0.15 1.17
C LYS A 2 10.60 -0.75 1.51
N LYS A 3 9.52 -0.03 1.21
CA LYS A 3 8.14 -0.54 1.29
C LYS A 3 7.64 -0.78 -0.13
N TYR A 4 7.75 -2.01 -0.58
CA TYR A 4 7.10 -2.43 -1.82
C TYR A 4 5.58 -2.34 -1.69
N LYS A 5 4.87 -2.20 -2.82
CA LYS A 5 3.39 -2.12 -2.89
C LYS A 5 2.78 -3.19 -3.80
N TYR A 6 3.41 -3.49 -4.94
CA TYR A 6 2.93 -4.49 -5.91
C TYR A 6 4.02 -5.45 -6.33
N PHE A 7 3.65 -6.71 -6.52
CA PHE A 7 4.49 -7.78 -7.05
C PHE A 7 3.77 -8.44 -8.21
N ILE A 8 4.48 -8.60 -9.32
CA ILE A 8 3.97 -9.25 -10.52
C ILE A 8 4.89 -10.41 -10.83
N THR A 9 4.32 -11.56 -11.14
CA THR A 9 5.08 -12.69 -11.66
C THR A 9 4.61 -13.00 -13.06
N ASN A 10 5.52 -12.94 -14.03
CA ASN A 10 5.25 -13.44 -15.37
C ASN A 10 6.26 -14.55 -15.68
N GLU A 11 5.76 -15.78 -15.81
CA GLU A 11 6.54 -17.01 -16.01
C GLU A 11 7.71 -17.19 -15.03
N SER A 12 8.91 -16.76 -15.42
CA SER A 12 10.18 -16.85 -14.68
C SER A 12 10.67 -15.52 -14.11
N SER A 13 9.97 -14.42 -14.38
CA SER A 13 10.34 -13.06 -13.98
C SER A 13 9.46 -12.56 -12.84
N HIS A 14 10.11 -12.01 -11.81
CA HIS A 14 9.46 -11.33 -10.69
C HIS A 14 9.72 -9.84 -10.76
N TYR A 15 8.67 -9.02 -10.73
CA TYR A 15 8.72 -7.56 -10.75
C TYR A 15 8.14 -7.01 -9.45
N CYS A 16 8.83 -6.05 -8.83
CA CYS A 16 8.50 -5.46 -7.54
C CYS A 16 8.42 -3.94 -7.70
N PHE A 17 7.25 -3.35 -7.45
CA PHE A 17 7.03 -1.92 -7.63
C PHE A 17 6.90 -1.20 -6.28
N TYR A 18 7.53 -0.03 -6.18
CA TYR A 18 7.55 0.75 -4.94
C TYR A 18 7.83 2.24 -5.18
N ILE A 19 7.42 3.08 -4.22
CA ILE A 19 7.85 4.47 -4.15
C ILE A 19 8.97 4.60 -3.11
N ALA A 20 10.03 5.32 -3.45
CA ALA A 20 11.00 5.85 -2.48
C ALA A 20 11.43 7.25 -2.92
N ASP A 21 11.47 8.20 -1.99
CA ASP A 21 11.86 9.60 -2.25
C ASP A 21 11.02 10.28 -3.36
N ASN A 22 9.72 9.94 -3.44
CA ASN A 22 8.78 10.29 -4.51
C ASN A 22 9.17 9.80 -5.92
N TYR A 23 10.06 8.80 -6.03
CA TYR A 23 10.33 8.10 -7.28
C TYR A 23 9.62 6.75 -7.30
N LEU A 24 8.92 6.46 -8.39
CA LEU A 24 8.38 5.14 -8.69
C LEU A 24 9.49 4.28 -9.30
N TYR A 25 9.82 3.18 -8.63
CA TYR A 25 10.78 2.19 -9.08
C TYR A 25 10.07 0.88 -9.45
N MET A 26 10.65 0.20 -10.44
CA MET A 26 10.50 -1.24 -10.63
C MET A 26 11.84 -1.90 -10.37
N GLU A 27 11.86 -2.88 -9.47
CA GLU A 27 12.94 -3.85 -9.38
C GLU A 27 12.49 -5.16 -10.01
N PHE A 28 13.39 -5.87 -10.70
CA PHE A 28 13.09 -7.20 -11.20
C PHE A 28 14.26 -8.16 -11.01
N LEU A 29 13.92 -9.43 -10.85
CA LEU A 29 14.87 -10.52 -10.64
C LEU A 29 14.96 -11.35 -11.93
N LYS A 30 16.15 -11.40 -12.52
CA LYS A 30 16.44 -12.18 -13.72
C LYS A 30 17.76 -12.93 -13.51
N ASN A 31 17.73 -14.26 -13.53
CA ASN A 31 18.91 -15.12 -13.33
C ASN A 31 19.71 -14.76 -12.04
N ASN A 32 19.01 -14.57 -10.92
CA ASN A 32 19.53 -14.08 -9.62
C ASN A 32 20.12 -12.66 -9.61
N ASN A 33 20.27 -12.00 -10.76
CA ASN A 33 20.61 -10.58 -10.81
C ASN A 33 19.39 -9.73 -10.53
N LYS A 34 19.57 -8.72 -9.67
CA LYS A 34 18.55 -7.75 -9.30
C LYS A 34 18.79 -6.44 -10.02
N GLU A 35 17.95 -6.13 -10.99
CA GLU A 35 17.98 -4.88 -11.73
C GLU A 35 16.92 -3.91 -11.18
N ARG A 36 17.18 -2.60 -11.30
CA ARG A 36 16.29 -1.53 -10.84
C ARG A 36 16.16 -0.44 -11.90
N ILE A 37 14.93 -0.18 -12.30
CA ILE A 37 14.55 0.89 -13.23
C ILE A 37 13.80 1.97 -12.45
N ASN A 38 14.15 3.22 -12.72
CA ASN A 38 13.39 4.40 -12.28
C ASN A 38 12.37 4.70 -13.38
N ILE A 39 11.07 4.57 -13.06
CA ILE A 39 10.00 4.75 -14.05
C ILE A 39 9.60 6.22 -14.11
N LEU A 40 9.22 6.82 -12.97
CA LEU A 40 8.71 8.19 -12.94
C LEU A 40 9.10 8.90 -11.64
N LYS A 41 9.30 10.22 -11.73
CA LYS A 41 9.60 11.12 -10.61
C LYS A 41 8.34 11.78 -10.06
N ASN A 42 8.45 12.32 -8.84
CA ASN A 42 7.40 13.12 -8.19
C ASN A 42 6.07 12.36 -7.99
N VAL A 43 6.10 11.05 -7.80
CA VAL A 43 4.92 10.20 -7.62
C VAL A 43 4.48 10.18 -6.15
N LEU A 44 3.20 10.43 -5.90
CA LEU A 44 2.56 10.41 -4.58
C LEU A 44 1.98 9.03 -4.24
N ASP A 45 1.20 8.46 -5.17
CA ASP A 45 0.56 7.15 -5.02
C ASP A 45 0.37 6.51 -6.41
N PHE A 46 0.25 5.19 -6.45
CA PHE A 46 0.14 4.42 -7.68
C PHE A 46 -0.60 3.09 -7.49
N SER A 47 -1.16 2.56 -8.57
CA SER A 47 -1.58 1.17 -8.69
C SER A 47 -0.98 0.56 -9.94
N VAL A 48 -0.57 -0.70 -9.84
CA VAL A 48 -0.16 -1.52 -10.99
C VAL A 48 -1.28 -2.51 -11.30
N ASP A 49 -1.38 -2.91 -12.56
CA ASP A 49 -2.12 -4.09 -13.02
C ASP A 49 -1.46 -4.67 -14.28
N ILE A 50 -1.93 -5.83 -14.75
CA ILE A 50 -1.45 -6.47 -15.99
C ILE A 50 -2.63 -6.75 -16.93
N ASP A 51 -2.43 -6.65 -18.24
CA ASP A 51 -3.48 -6.98 -19.22
C ASP A 51 -3.43 -8.45 -19.68
N ASP A 52 -4.39 -8.85 -20.52
CA ASP A 52 -4.48 -10.20 -21.10
C ASP A 52 -3.25 -10.57 -21.95
N LEU A 53 -2.49 -9.58 -22.43
CA LEU A 53 -1.27 -9.74 -23.25
C LEU A 53 0.01 -9.78 -22.39
N GLY A 54 -0.09 -9.65 -21.07
CA GLY A 54 1.05 -9.61 -20.15
C GLY A 54 1.76 -8.24 -20.10
N VAL A 55 1.17 -7.20 -20.67
CA VAL A 55 1.67 -5.82 -20.58
C VAL A 55 1.42 -5.31 -19.17
N ILE A 56 2.44 -4.70 -18.56
CA ILE A 56 2.31 -4.07 -17.23
C ILE A 56 1.79 -2.65 -17.40
N HIS A 57 0.66 -2.36 -16.77
CA HIS A 57 0.04 -1.04 -16.69
C HIS A 57 0.21 -0.46 -15.29
N ILE A 58 0.50 0.83 -15.21
CA ILE A 58 0.61 1.59 -13.97
C ILE A 58 -0.27 2.82 -14.11
N ILE A 59 -1.13 3.07 -13.14
CA ILE A 59 -1.75 4.38 -12.95
C ILE A 59 -1.09 5.03 -11.72
N CYS A 60 -0.75 6.30 -11.79
CA CYS A 60 -0.19 7.01 -10.65
C CYS A 60 -0.64 8.46 -10.61
N ILE A 61 -0.58 9.09 -9.43
CA ILE A 61 -0.72 10.54 -9.31
C ILE A 61 0.60 11.18 -8.91
N ASN A 62 0.96 12.28 -9.57
CA ASN A 62 2.17 13.04 -9.25
C ASN A 62 1.90 14.24 -8.33
N LEU A 63 2.97 14.88 -7.83
CA LEU A 63 2.92 16.07 -6.96
C LEU A 63 2.21 17.28 -7.59
N LEU A 64 2.01 17.29 -8.91
CA LEU A 64 1.28 18.34 -9.64
C LEU A 64 -0.23 18.02 -9.78
N GLY A 65 -0.70 16.87 -9.30
CA GLY A 65 -2.10 16.45 -9.42
C GLY A 65 -2.44 15.73 -10.71
N GLN A 66 -1.45 15.33 -11.50
CA GLN A 66 -1.69 14.66 -12.78
C GLN A 66 -1.83 13.16 -12.54
N LEU A 67 -2.99 12.60 -12.92
CA LEU A 67 -3.21 11.17 -13.04
C LEU A 67 -2.58 10.70 -14.34
N ILE A 68 -1.51 9.92 -14.25
CA ILE A 68 -0.70 9.47 -15.38
C ILE A 68 -0.86 7.96 -15.53
N HIS A 69 -1.18 7.50 -16.73
CA HIS A 69 -1.08 6.11 -17.14
C HIS A 69 0.29 5.87 -17.75
N ILE A 70 0.99 4.84 -17.27
CA ILE A 70 2.26 4.35 -17.77
C ILE A 70 2.08 2.90 -18.18
N PHE A 71 2.68 2.47 -19.29
CA PHE A 71 2.67 1.05 -19.70
C PHE A 71 3.97 0.68 -20.41
N ASN A 72 4.34 -0.61 -20.35
CA ASN A 72 5.55 -1.11 -21.01
C ASN A 72 5.22 -1.71 -22.38
N GLU A 73 5.55 -1.00 -23.45
CA GLU A 73 5.40 -1.51 -24.82
C GLU A 73 6.80 -1.69 -25.43
N ASN A 74 7.11 -2.90 -25.90
CA ASN A 74 8.40 -3.25 -26.52
C ASN A 74 9.63 -2.88 -25.68
N ASN A 75 9.60 -3.15 -24.37
CA ASN A 75 10.61 -2.75 -23.38
C ASN A 75 10.77 -1.23 -23.17
N THR A 76 9.86 -0.41 -23.70
CA THR A 76 9.85 1.04 -23.50
C THR A 76 8.65 1.44 -22.65
N TRP A 77 8.88 2.28 -21.63
CA TRP A 77 7.80 2.86 -20.85
C TRP A 77 7.21 4.05 -21.61
N LYS A 78 5.90 4.00 -21.85
CA LYS A 78 5.12 5.09 -22.46
C LYS A 78 4.22 5.72 -21.41
N GLU A 79 4.09 7.04 -21.45
CA GLU A 79 3.34 7.84 -20.48
C GLU A 79 2.21 8.63 -21.16
N ASN A 80 1.03 8.63 -20.56
CA ASN A 80 -0.13 9.42 -20.98
C ASN A 80 -0.75 10.12 -19.77
N ILE A 81 -0.94 11.44 -19.84
CA ILE A 81 -1.72 12.16 -18.83
C ILE A 81 -3.21 11.89 -19.08
N VAL A 82 -3.89 11.34 -18.07
CA VAL A 82 -5.30 10.96 -18.11
C VAL A 82 -6.18 12.12 -17.63
N ILE A 83 -5.90 12.65 -16.42
CA ILE A 83 -6.65 13.73 -15.78
C ILE A 83 -5.68 14.66 -15.05
N ASN A 84 -5.95 15.97 -15.04
CA ASN A 84 -5.28 16.93 -14.17
C ASN A 84 -6.23 17.37 -13.05
N PHE A 85 -5.83 17.17 -11.79
CA PHE A 85 -6.57 17.63 -10.61
C PHE A 85 -5.93 18.88 -10.02
N ASP A 86 -6.73 19.84 -9.55
CA ASP A 86 -6.20 20.97 -8.77
C ASP A 86 -5.85 20.52 -7.34
N VAL A 87 -4.58 20.19 -7.12
CA VAL A 87 -4.02 19.84 -5.80
C VAL A 87 -4.02 20.99 -4.81
N LYS A 88 -4.41 22.22 -5.17
CA LYS A 88 -4.69 23.28 -4.20
C LYS A 88 -6.05 23.06 -3.54
N VAL A 89 -7.05 22.64 -4.31
CA VAL A 89 -8.44 22.42 -3.86
C VAL A 89 -8.63 21.02 -3.27
N TYR A 90 -8.06 19.99 -3.90
CA TYR A 90 -8.34 18.59 -3.58
C TYR A 90 -7.21 17.87 -2.85
N LYS A 91 -7.57 16.83 -2.10
CA LYS A 91 -6.68 15.74 -1.64
C LYS A 91 -7.08 14.47 -2.36
N ILE A 92 -6.10 13.64 -2.72
CA ILE A 92 -6.30 12.38 -3.45
C ILE A 92 -5.52 11.28 -2.76
N LYS A 93 -6.13 10.10 -2.54
CA LYS A 93 -5.48 8.91 -1.98
C LYS A 93 -6.11 7.60 -2.46
N SER A 94 -5.43 6.49 -2.18
CA SER A 94 -5.91 5.12 -2.38
C SER A 94 -6.33 4.87 -3.83
N ILE A 95 -5.38 4.99 -4.75
CA ILE A 95 -5.61 4.69 -6.16
C ILE A 95 -5.56 3.18 -6.38
N LYS A 96 -6.55 2.64 -7.12
CA LYS A 96 -6.59 1.26 -7.59
C LYS A 96 -6.90 1.21 -9.10
N LEU A 97 -6.23 0.32 -9.80
CA LEU A 97 -6.38 0.04 -11.23
C LEU A 97 -6.91 -1.38 -11.45
N TYR A 98 -7.76 -1.52 -12.48
CA TYR A 98 -7.99 -2.78 -13.18
C TYR A 98 -7.95 -2.56 -14.70
N ILE A 99 -7.28 -3.44 -15.45
CA ILE A 99 -7.35 -3.52 -16.91
C ILE A 99 -8.34 -4.61 -17.29
N ILE A 100 -9.49 -4.23 -17.83
CA ILE A 100 -10.57 -5.17 -18.17
C ILE A 100 -11.04 -4.85 -19.59
N ASN A 101 -11.01 -5.83 -20.49
CA ASN A 101 -11.40 -5.67 -21.90
C ASN A 101 -10.68 -4.49 -22.62
N ASN A 102 -9.39 -4.27 -22.33
CA ASN A 102 -8.58 -3.11 -22.78
C ASN A 102 -9.05 -1.72 -22.27
N PHE A 103 -9.94 -1.66 -21.28
CA PHE A 103 -10.31 -0.43 -20.58
C PHE A 103 -9.56 -0.30 -19.26
N LEU A 104 -9.14 0.93 -18.95
CA LEU A 104 -8.53 1.29 -17.68
C LEU A 104 -9.66 1.68 -16.71
N ASN A 105 -9.83 0.88 -15.66
CA ASN A 105 -10.84 1.07 -14.64
C ASN A 105 -10.13 1.59 -13.38
N VAL A 106 -10.21 2.90 -13.14
CA VAL A 106 -9.46 3.57 -12.06
C VAL A 106 -10.41 3.99 -10.95
N PHE A 107 -10.10 3.56 -9.73
CA PHE A 107 -10.74 4.02 -8.49
C PHE A 107 -9.78 4.89 -7.70
N LEU A 108 -10.29 5.96 -7.10
CA LEU A 108 -9.53 6.82 -6.19
C LEU A 108 -10.46 7.62 -5.28
N LEU A 109 -9.94 8.04 -4.12
CA LEU A 109 -10.66 8.91 -3.18
C LEU A 109 -10.29 10.37 -3.41
N ILE A 110 -11.29 11.25 -3.55
CA ILE A 110 -11.11 12.71 -3.61
C ILE A 110 -11.83 13.39 -2.44
N SER A 111 -11.12 14.18 -1.64
CA SER A 111 -11.74 15.13 -0.69
C SER A 111 -11.45 16.56 -1.11
N ASP A 112 -12.37 17.47 -0.80
CA ASP A 112 -12.05 18.90 -0.70
C ASP A 112 -11.07 19.09 0.49
N LYS A 113 -10.18 20.09 0.43
CA LYS A 113 -9.33 20.47 1.58
C LYS A 113 -10.09 21.22 2.66
N ILE A 114 -11.17 21.92 2.30
CA ILE A 114 -12.06 22.67 3.19
C ILE A 114 -12.91 21.69 4.01
N GLN A 115 -13.57 20.73 3.35
CA GLN A 115 -14.42 19.73 4.00
C GLN A 115 -13.57 18.58 4.57
N LYS A 116 -13.19 18.71 5.85
CA LYS A 116 -12.44 17.66 6.55
C LYS A 116 -13.27 16.36 6.64
N ASN A 117 -12.61 15.23 6.39
CA ASN A 117 -13.08 13.86 6.60
C ASN A 117 -14.21 13.37 5.66
N ILE A 118 -14.60 14.12 4.63
CA ILE A 118 -15.55 13.68 3.61
C ILE A 118 -14.80 13.30 2.33
N TRP A 119 -14.78 12.01 1.99
CA TRP A 119 -14.18 11.53 0.75
C TRP A 119 -15.26 11.11 -0.25
N ASN A 120 -15.07 11.44 -1.52
CA ASN A 120 -15.84 10.91 -2.63
C ASN A 120 -15.04 9.78 -3.27
N LEU A 121 -15.61 8.58 -3.33
CA LEU A 121 -15.07 7.50 -4.12
C LEU A 121 -15.45 7.73 -5.59
N MET A 122 -14.44 8.02 -6.40
CA MET A 122 -14.57 8.26 -7.82
C MET A 122 -14.13 7.03 -8.61
N TYR A 123 -14.91 6.70 -9.63
CA TYR A 123 -14.59 5.70 -10.64
C TYR A 123 -14.41 6.38 -12.00
N TYR A 124 -13.35 6.02 -12.71
CA TYR A 124 -13.06 6.48 -14.06
C TYR A 124 -12.93 5.27 -15.00
N ALA A 125 -13.78 5.23 -16.02
CA ALA A 125 -13.64 4.32 -17.15
C ALA A 125 -12.89 5.05 -18.27
N VAL A 126 -11.63 4.67 -18.47
CA VAL A 126 -10.70 5.34 -19.38
C VAL A 126 -10.44 4.45 -20.59
N SER A 127 -10.61 5.02 -21.77
CA SER A 127 -10.35 4.42 -23.08
C SER A 127 -9.47 5.37 -23.91
N ARG A 128 -8.90 4.90 -25.02
CA ARG A 128 -7.97 5.69 -25.86
C ARG A 128 -8.45 7.11 -26.19
N ASN A 129 -9.75 7.30 -26.42
CA ASN A 129 -10.34 8.56 -26.88
C ASN A 129 -11.44 9.13 -25.97
N ASN A 130 -11.73 8.51 -24.82
CA ASN A 130 -12.84 8.90 -23.96
C ASN A 130 -12.62 8.52 -22.50
N ILE A 131 -13.02 9.40 -21.59
CA ILE A 131 -12.97 9.23 -20.14
C ILE A 131 -14.37 9.48 -19.59
N LYS A 132 -14.98 8.46 -18.99
CA LYS A 132 -16.24 8.59 -18.23
C LYS A 132 -15.93 8.58 -16.75
N SER A 133 -16.50 9.51 -15.99
CA SER A 133 -16.30 9.63 -14.54
C SER A 133 -17.61 9.51 -13.78
N PHE A 134 -17.58 8.82 -12.64
CA PHE A 134 -18.74 8.58 -11.80
C PHE A 134 -18.36 8.74 -10.32
N LYS A 135 -19.16 9.48 -9.55
CA LYS A 135 -19.12 9.42 -8.09
C LYS A 135 -19.88 8.15 -7.66
N VAL A 136 -19.16 7.15 -7.16
CA VAL A 136 -19.73 5.85 -6.77
C VAL A 136 -20.33 5.92 -5.37
N ALA A 137 -19.66 6.60 -4.45
CA ALA A 137 -20.09 6.76 -3.07
C ALA A 137 -19.48 8.01 -2.42
N GLN A 138 -20.09 8.43 -1.31
CA GLN A 138 -19.39 9.20 -0.28
C GLN A 138 -18.91 8.20 0.76
N VAL A 139 -17.64 8.28 1.18
CA VAL A 139 -17.00 7.25 1.99
C VAL A 139 -16.22 7.87 3.15
N ASN A 140 -16.11 7.13 4.26
CA ASN A 140 -15.21 7.45 5.36
C ASN A 140 -13.83 6.85 5.12
N GLY A 141 -13.11 7.41 4.14
CA GLY A 141 -11.67 7.22 3.96
C GLY A 141 -11.16 5.84 3.54
N CYS A 142 -12.00 4.81 3.46
CA CYS A 142 -11.62 3.43 3.13
C CYS A 142 -12.63 2.74 2.19
N TYR A 143 -12.09 2.03 1.20
CA TYR A 143 -12.81 1.13 0.29
C TYR A 143 -11.89 -0.04 -0.11
N LYS A 144 -12.48 -1.14 -0.55
CA LYS A 144 -11.80 -2.30 -1.14
C LYS A 144 -12.53 -2.71 -2.42
N THR A 145 -11.78 -3.18 -3.40
CA THR A 145 -12.32 -3.71 -4.66
C THR A 145 -11.63 -5.02 -5.02
N ASP A 146 -12.34 -5.87 -5.74
CA ASP A 146 -11.80 -7.05 -6.42
C ASP A 146 -12.66 -7.39 -7.65
N VAL A 147 -12.23 -8.32 -8.50
CA VAL A 147 -12.83 -8.58 -9.82
C VAL A 147 -13.16 -10.07 -10.00
N ASP A 148 -14.34 -10.36 -10.55
CA ASP A 148 -14.77 -11.71 -10.90
C ASP A 148 -14.24 -12.16 -12.27
N SER A 149 -14.42 -13.44 -12.63
CA SER A 149 -13.99 -13.99 -13.91
C SER A 149 -14.63 -13.33 -15.14
N ASN A 150 -15.75 -12.64 -14.94
CA ASN A 150 -16.50 -11.90 -15.97
C ASN A 150 -16.05 -10.43 -16.08
N GLY A 151 -15.06 -10.00 -15.28
CA GLY A 151 -14.58 -8.62 -15.24
C GLY A 151 -15.50 -7.66 -14.47
N ASN A 152 -16.51 -8.15 -13.74
CA ASN A 152 -17.33 -7.32 -12.88
C ASN A 152 -16.52 -6.87 -11.66
N ILE A 153 -16.66 -5.60 -11.27
CA ILE A 153 -15.87 -5.03 -10.16
C ILE A 153 -16.72 -5.02 -8.90
N HIS A 154 -16.36 -5.85 -7.94
CA HIS A 154 -16.93 -5.89 -6.60
C HIS A 154 -16.30 -4.77 -5.77
N LEU A 155 -17.13 -4.05 -5.01
CA LEU A 155 -16.72 -2.89 -4.23
C LEU A 155 -17.37 -2.98 -2.84
N VAL A 156 -16.55 -2.93 -1.79
CA VAL A 156 -17.03 -2.74 -0.41
C VAL A 156 -16.42 -1.44 0.15
N TYR A 157 -17.23 -0.59 0.77
CA TYR A 157 -16.78 0.71 1.29
C TYR A 157 -17.43 1.09 2.62
N LYS A 158 -16.68 1.82 3.43
CA LYS A 158 -17.16 2.44 4.69
C LYS A 158 -17.84 3.76 4.36
N SER A 159 -19.07 3.97 4.81
CA SER A 159 -19.84 5.21 4.65
C SER A 159 -20.35 5.71 6.01
N ILE A 160 -20.64 7.01 6.11
CA ILE A 160 -21.23 7.60 7.32
C ILE A 160 -22.73 7.72 7.10
N TYR A 161 -23.51 7.09 7.97
CA TYR A 161 -24.97 7.18 8.00
C TYR A 161 -25.41 7.41 9.44
N ASP A 162 -26.16 8.49 9.71
CA ASP A 162 -26.59 8.92 11.06
C ASP A 162 -25.46 8.91 12.12
N ASN A 163 -24.30 9.49 11.75
CA ASN A 163 -23.03 9.49 12.51
C ASN A 163 -22.37 8.12 12.74
N ASN A 164 -23.02 7.02 12.37
CA ASN A 164 -22.47 5.67 12.46
C ASN A 164 -21.72 5.29 11.18
N CYS A 165 -20.64 4.52 11.35
CA CYS A 165 -19.85 4.02 10.25
C CYS A 165 -20.35 2.64 9.79
N GLN A 166 -21.17 2.64 8.74
CA GLN A 166 -21.71 1.42 8.14
C GLN A 166 -20.89 1.05 6.90
N PHE A 167 -20.80 -0.23 6.55
CA PHE A 167 -20.17 -0.64 5.29
C PHE A 167 -21.17 -1.28 4.33
N TYR A 168 -20.96 -0.95 3.05
CA TYR A 168 -21.88 -1.20 1.95
C TYR A 168 -21.14 -1.92 0.83
N TYR A 169 -21.88 -2.77 0.12
CA TYR A 169 -21.46 -3.42 -1.11
C TYR A 169 -22.12 -2.80 -2.33
N ARG A 170 -21.36 -2.72 -3.42
CA ARG A 170 -21.85 -2.52 -4.79
C ARG A 170 -21.06 -3.38 -5.75
N MET A 171 -21.64 -3.67 -6.90
CA MET A 171 -20.94 -4.27 -8.04
C MET A 171 -21.10 -3.39 -9.27
N LEU A 172 -20.04 -3.21 -10.04
CA LEU A 172 -20.12 -2.71 -11.41
C LEU A 172 -20.26 -3.93 -12.33
N ASN A 173 -21.41 -4.06 -13.00
CA ASN A 173 -21.50 -4.97 -14.13
C ASN A 173 -20.78 -4.33 -15.32
N ILE A 174 -19.63 -4.87 -15.71
CA ILE A 174 -18.76 -4.22 -16.72
C ILE A 174 -19.39 -4.28 -18.13
N LYS A 175 -20.09 -5.38 -18.44
CA LYS A 175 -20.75 -5.62 -19.73
C LYS A 175 -21.83 -4.59 -20.03
N TYR A 176 -22.60 -4.19 -19.02
CA TYR A 176 -23.66 -3.17 -19.15
C TYR A 176 -23.20 -1.77 -18.68
N ASN A 177 -22.04 -1.66 -18.04
CA ASN A 177 -21.54 -0.46 -17.36
C ASN A 177 -22.58 0.14 -16.38
N ILE A 178 -23.20 -0.72 -15.57
CA ILE A 178 -24.22 -0.35 -14.58
C ILE A 178 -23.74 -0.77 -13.19
N TRP A 179 -23.83 0.17 -12.24
CA TRP A 179 -23.62 -0.10 -10.82
C TRP A 179 -24.89 -0.64 -10.17
N SER A 180 -24.76 -1.70 -9.37
CA SER A 180 -25.84 -2.16 -8.50
C SER A 180 -26.29 -1.08 -7.50
N ILE A 181 -27.48 -1.24 -6.94
CA ILE A 181 -27.94 -0.46 -5.78
C ILE A 181 -26.99 -0.77 -4.60
N PRO A 182 -26.65 0.20 -3.73
CA PRO A 182 -25.92 -0.05 -2.50
C PRO A 182 -26.65 -1.02 -1.57
N GLU A 183 -26.00 -2.11 -1.19
CA GLU A 183 -26.49 -3.08 -0.21
C GLU A 183 -25.74 -2.86 1.11
N ARG A 184 -26.44 -2.63 2.22
CA ARG A 184 -25.78 -2.53 3.54
C ARG A 184 -25.46 -3.93 4.05
N ILE A 185 -24.23 -4.12 4.50
CA ILE A 185 -23.77 -5.39 5.07
C ILE A 185 -23.64 -5.32 6.60
N SER A 186 -23.22 -4.16 7.13
CA SER A 186 -22.90 -3.99 8.54
C SER A 186 -24.11 -3.96 9.48
N ASP A 187 -23.93 -4.52 10.67
CA ASP A 187 -24.74 -4.18 11.84
C ASP A 187 -24.56 -2.70 12.24
N ILE A 188 -25.60 -2.13 12.85
CA ILE A 188 -25.66 -0.69 13.18
C ILE A 188 -24.64 -0.31 14.27
N ASP A 189 -24.37 -1.22 15.21
CA ASP A 189 -23.61 -0.94 16.43
C ASP A 189 -22.10 -1.28 16.35
N THR A 190 -21.58 -1.60 15.15
CA THR A 190 -20.19 -2.05 14.97
C THR A 190 -19.30 -0.98 14.36
N ASN A 191 -18.27 -0.53 15.10
CA ASN A 191 -17.24 0.36 14.54
C ASN A 191 -16.17 -0.45 13.79
N VAL A 192 -16.27 -0.46 12.45
CA VAL A 192 -15.34 -1.20 11.59
C VAL A 192 -14.01 -0.46 11.41
N ILE A 193 -12.92 -1.21 11.60
CA ILE A 193 -11.53 -0.76 11.58
C ILE A 193 -10.87 -1.04 10.23
N ASP A 194 -11.03 -2.27 9.74
CA ASP A 194 -10.39 -2.77 8.51
C ASP A 194 -11.34 -3.72 7.76
N ILE A 195 -11.19 -3.80 6.45
CA ILE A 195 -12.04 -4.60 5.54
C ILE A 195 -11.12 -5.32 4.55
N ARG A 196 -11.41 -6.59 4.29
CA ARG A 196 -10.76 -7.46 3.31
C ARG A 196 -11.82 -8.05 2.42
N ILE A 197 -11.58 -8.05 1.12
CA ILE A 197 -12.42 -8.77 0.16
C ILE A 197 -11.55 -9.59 -0.78
N LEU A 198 -12.11 -10.69 -1.25
CA LEU A 198 -11.53 -11.60 -2.23
C LEU A 198 -12.66 -12.14 -3.10
N CYS A 199 -12.52 -12.08 -4.41
CA CYS A 199 -13.35 -12.85 -5.34
C CYS A 199 -12.60 -14.13 -5.72
N ASP A 200 -13.17 -15.28 -5.39
CA ASP A 200 -12.54 -16.59 -5.63
C ASP A 200 -12.65 -17.04 -7.10
N THR A 201 -12.11 -18.21 -7.44
CA THR A 201 -12.22 -18.79 -8.80
C THR A 201 -13.63 -19.22 -9.21
N ASN A 202 -14.60 -19.23 -8.29
CA ASN A 202 -16.00 -19.59 -8.55
C ASN A 202 -16.91 -18.34 -8.56
N ASP A 203 -16.31 -17.14 -8.70
CA ASP A 203 -16.97 -15.82 -8.67
C ASP A 203 -17.70 -15.51 -7.35
N CYS A 204 -17.40 -16.24 -6.28
CA CYS A 204 -17.92 -15.96 -4.95
C CYS A 204 -17.14 -14.80 -4.33
N LEU A 205 -17.85 -13.77 -3.84
CA LEU A 205 -17.26 -12.67 -3.10
C LEU A 205 -17.18 -13.02 -1.62
N HIS A 206 -15.98 -13.06 -1.06
CA HIS A 206 -15.69 -13.24 0.35
C HIS A 206 -15.35 -11.89 0.98
N VAL A 207 -15.91 -11.61 2.16
CA VAL A 207 -15.66 -10.36 2.90
C VAL A 207 -15.33 -10.70 4.35
N VAL A 208 -14.16 -10.27 4.82
CA VAL A 208 -13.74 -10.29 6.23
C VAL A 208 -13.60 -8.85 6.70
N TRP A 209 -14.04 -8.53 7.92
CA TRP A 209 -13.79 -7.21 8.50
C TRP A 209 -13.47 -7.31 9.99
N SER A 210 -12.65 -6.36 10.45
CA SER A 210 -12.34 -6.18 11.87
C SER A 210 -13.16 -5.05 12.47
N TYR A 211 -13.68 -5.22 13.67
CA TYR A 211 -14.52 -4.23 14.35
C TYR A 211 -14.27 -4.19 15.86
N VAL A 212 -14.54 -3.04 16.50
CA VAL A 212 -14.50 -2.92 17.97
C VAL A 212 -15.88 -3.17 18.56
N LYS A 213 -15.97 -4.05 19.57
CA LYS A 213 -17.14 -4.20 20.45
C LYS A 213 -16.66 -4.51 21.86
N ASN A 214 -17.19 -3.80 22.86
CA ASN A 214 -16.77 -3.90 24.27
C ASN A 214 -15.24 -3.77 24.49
N ASN A 215 -14.59 -2.80 23.82
CA ASN A 215 -13.13 -2.59 23.82
C ASN A 215 -12.26 -3.74 23.30
N ILE A 216 -12.86 -4.77 22.70
CA ILE A 216 -12.18 -5.93 22.12
C ILE A 216 -12.30 -5.82 20.60
N ILE A 217 -11.17 -5.96 19.89
CA ILE A 217 -11.18 -6.12 18.44
C ILE A 217 -11.63 -7.55 18.12
N ARG A 218 -12.55 -7.63 17.17
CA ARG A 218 -13.23 -8.83 16.70
C ARG A 218 -13.16 -8.90 15.19
N SER A 219 -13.39 -10.08 14.63
CA SER A 219 -13.53 -10.26 13.19
C SER A 219 -14.81 -10.99 12.85
N SER A 220 -15.38 -10.65 11.70
CA SER A 220 -16.53 -11.34 11.11
C SER A 220 -16.26 -11.65 9.65
N TYR A 221 -16.96 -12.67 9.14
CA TYR A 221 -16.85 -13.14 7.77
C TYR A 221 -18.25 -13.44 7.19
N ILE A 222 -18.41 -13.12 5.92
CA ILE A 222 -19.53 -13.51 5.07
C ILE A 222 -19.04 -13.83 3.66
N ASN A 223 -19.90 -14.46 2.86
CA ASN A 223 -19.72 -14.53 1.42
C ASN A 223 -21.02 -14.24 0.64
N LYS A 224 -20.88 -14.06 -0.68
CA LYS A 224 -21.99 -13.87 -1.63
C LYS A 224 -21.62 -14.53 -2.96
N LYS A 225 -22.28 -15.65 -3.27
CA LYS A 225 -22.01 -16.49 -4.45
C LYS A 225 -22.32 -15.80 -5.78
N ASN A 226 -23.31 -14.90 -5.83
CA ASN A 226 -23.60 -14.06 -6.98
C ASN A 226 -24.47 -12.86 -6.59
N LEU A 227 -24.68 -11.91 -7.51
CA LEU A 227 -25.54 -10.74 -7.30
C LEU A 227 -26.95 -11.04 -6.74
N ALA A 228 -27.56 -12.15 -7.18
CA ALA A 228 -28.93 -12.52 -6.81
C ALA A 228 -29.00 -13.36 -5.53
N SER A 229 -27.87 -13.86 -5.02
CA SER A 229 -27.84 -14.56 -3.74
C SER A 229 -27.90 -13.58 -2.58
N ASN A 230 -28.49 -14.03 -1.47
CA ASN A 230 -28.31 -13.36 -0.19
C ASN A 230 -26.83 -13.47 0.26
N TRP A 231 -26.46 -12.69 1.27
CA TRP A 231 -25.23 -12.90 2.01
C TRP A 231 -25.36 -14.14 2.89
N GLU A 232 -24.35 -15.00 2.88
CA GLU A 232 -24.25 -16.15 3.78
C GLU A 232 -23.24 -15.82 4.88
N THR A 233 -23.66 -15.92 6.14
CA THR A 233 -22.77 -15.87 7.30
C THR A 233 -22.19 -17.26 7.56
N SER A 234 -20.90 -17.34 7.91
CA SER A 234 -20.35 -18.62 8.39
C SER A 234 -20.88 -18.94 9.77
N GLY A 235 -21.46 -20.13 9.93
CA GLY A 235 -21.89 -20.65 11.22
C GLY A 235 -20.75 -21.09 12.15
N THR A 236 -19.51 -21.20 11.65
CA THR A 236 -18.35 -21.69 12.42
C THR A 236 -17.10 -20.81 12.32
N PHE A 237 -17.21 -19.59 11.77
CA PHE A 237 -16.13 -18.62 11.86
C PHE A 237 -15.95 -18.20 13.32
N ASN A 238 -15.01 -18.86 14.01
CA ASN A 238 -14.65 -18.52 15.37
C ASN A 238 -14.12 -17.08 15.39
N GLU A 239 -14.87 -16.19 16.05
CA GLU A 239 -14.54 -14.77 16.15
C GLU A 239 -13.12 -14.59 16.67
N ILE A 240 -12.25 -13.96 15.86
CA ILE A 240 -10.86 -13.68 16.23
C ILE A 240 -10.89 -12.61 17.32
N ILE A 241 -10.56 -12.99 18.56
CA ILE A 241 -10.61 -12.14 19.75
C ILE A 241 -9.21 -11.68 20.12
N GLY A 242 -9.05 -10.36 20.27
CA GLY A 242 -7.83 -9.74 20.81
C GLY A 242 -7.27 -8.67 19.88
N GLN A 243 -6.11 -8.10 20.22
CA GLN A 243 -5.43 -7.17 19.32
C GLN A 243 -4.74 -7.95 18.20
N HIS A 244 -5.41 -8.04 17.06
CA HIS A 244 -4.83 -8.53 15.81
C HIS A 244 -4.63 -7.38 14.81
N GLU A 245 -3.59 -7.52 14.01
CA GLU A 245 -3.22 -6.61 12.94
C GLU A 245 -3.04 -7.41 11.64
N TYR A 246 -2.98 -6.70 10.50
CA TYR A 246 -2.54 -7.29 9.22
C TYR A 246 -3.36 -8.52 8.81
N GLN A 247 -4.65 -8.36 8.48
CA GLN A 247 -5.48 -9.45 7.97
C GLN A 247 -5.28 -9.67 6.46
N PHE A 248 -5.08 -10.91 6.03
CA PHE A 248 -4.97 -11.29 4.61
C PHE A 248 -5.94 -12.39 4.26
N LEU A 249 -6.76 -12.10 3.25
CA LEU A 249 -7.66 -13.05 2.63
C LEU A 249 -7.12 -13.36 1.24
N PHE A 250 -6.77 -14.62 0.97
CA PHE A 250 -6.22 -15.05 -0.31
C PHE A 250 -6.60 -16.51 -0.62
N GLN A 251 -6.61 -16.86 -1.90
CA GLN A 251 -6.88 -18.22 -2.36
C GLN A 251 -5.56 -18.98 -2.63
N VAL A 252 -5.52 -20.26 -2.27
CA VAL A 252 -4.49 -21.23 -2.65
C VAL A 252 -5.21 -22.51 -3.09
N ASP A 253 -5.07 -22.88 -4.37
CA ASP A 253 -5.82 -23.98 -4.98
C ASP A 253 -7.33 -23.82 -4.70
N ASN A 254 -7.99 -24.83 -4.11
CA ASN A 254 -9.41 -24.77 -3.73
C ASN A 254 -9.66 -24.19 -2.32
N THR A 255 -8.63 -23.71 -1.63
CA THR A 255 -8.75 -23.18 -0.26
C THR A 255 -8.68 -21.66 -0.22
N ILE A 256 -9.52 -21.03 0.59
CA ILE A 256 -9.44 -19.62 0.96
C ILE A 256 -8.84 -19.54 2.36
N LYS A 257 -7.75 -18.78 2.50
CA LYS A 257 -6.99 -18.65 3.74
C LYS A 257 -7.14 -17.24 4.30
N LEU A 258 -7.40 -17.15 5.59
CA LEU A 258 -7.31 -15.94 6.39
C LEU A 258 -6.06 -16.03 7.27
N VAL A 259 -5.12 -15.12 7.07
CA VAL A 259 -3.89 -15.00 7.88
C VAL A 259 -3.88 -13.66 8.62
N TRP A 260 -3.42 -13.63 9.87
CA TRP A 260 -3.25 -12.39 10.64
C TRP A 260 -2.07 -12.44 11.60
N LYS A 261 -1.65 -11.26 12.09
CA LYS A 261 -0.66 -11.13 13.16
C LYS A 261 -1.35 -10.85 14.49
N GLN A 262 -0.94 -11.53 15.56
CA GLN A 262 -1.43 -11.29 16.93
C GLN A 262 -0.32 -11.65 17.92
N ASN A 263 -0.03 -10.79 18.90
CA ASN A 263 1.04 -11.02 19.91
C ASN A 263 2.39 -11.47 19.30
N ASP A 264 2.83 -10.78 18.23
CA ASP A 264 4.03 -11.08 17.44
C ASP A 264 4.10 -12.45 16.74
N LYS A 265 3.05 -13.26 16.83
CA LYS A 265 2.87 -14.51 16.09
C LYS A 265 1.95 -14.33 14.89
N PHE A 266 2.07 -15.22 13.91
CA PHE A 266 1.13 -15.33 12.79
C PHE A 266 0.19 -16.51 12.99
N TYR A 267 -1.06 -16.32 12.60
CA TYR A 267 -2.10 -17.34 12.69
C TYR A 267 -2.82 -17.50 11.35
N CYS A 268 -3.41 -18.67 11.15
CA CYS A 268 -4.20 -19.00 9.96
C CYS A 268 -5.45 -19.79 10.33
N THR A 269 -6.54 -19.50 9.62
CA THR A 269 -7.66 -20.43 9.40
C THR A 269 -7.96 -20.48 7.90
N PHE A 270 -8.63 -21.52 7.42
CA PHE A 270 -9.02 -21.67 6.03
C PHE A 270 -10.41 -22.28 5.86
N THR A 271 -11.03 -22.06 4.70
CA THR A 271 -12.25 -22.76 4.24
C THR A 271 -11.98 -23.29 2.83
N GLU A 272 -12.62 -24.41 2.47
CA GLU A 272 -12.71 -24.79 1.05
C GLU A 272 -13.65 -23.83 0.31
N ILE A 273 -13.47 -23.70 -1.01
CA ILE A 273 -14.33 -22.91 -1.88
C ILE A 273 -15.74 -23.50 -1.95
N GLY A 274 -16.75 -22.63 -1.87
CA GLY A 274 -18.16 -23.01 -1.82
C GLY A 274 -18.65 -23.43 -0.43
N GLU A 275 -17.74 -23.77 0.49
CA GLU A 275 -18.06 -24.06 1.88
C GLU A 275 -18.22 -22.79 2.73
N ILE A 276 -18.94 -22.95 3.84
CA ILE A 276 -19.12 -21.91 4.86
C ILE A 276 -18.40 -22.26 6.17
N TYR A 277 -17.63 -23.34 6.21
CA TYR A 277 -17.02 -23.89 7.41
C TYR A 277 -15.52 -23.61 7.44
N TRP A 278 -15.10 -22.79 8.40
CA TRP A 278 -13.69 -22.50 8.64
C TRP A 278 -13.03 -23.55 9.53
N SER A 279 -11.75 -23.82 9.27
CA SER A 279 -10.89 -24.67 10.08
C SER A 279 -10.64 -24.08 11.46
N ASP A 280 -10.18 -24.91 12.39
CA ASP A 280 -9.56 -24.41 13.61
C ASP A 280 -8.40 -23.45 13.31
N ILE A 281 -8.16 -22.54 14.25
CA ILE A 281 -7.07 -21.57 14.18
C ILE A 281 -5.75 -22.28 14.48
N SER A 282 -4.81 -22.19 13.53
CA SER A 282 -3.45 -22.70 13.68
C SER A 282 -2.45 -21.56 13.78
N GLU A 283 -1.42 -21.72 14.63
CA GLU A 283 -0.25 -20.83 14.61
C GLU A 283 0.67 -21.23 13.45
N LEU A 284 1.18 -20.24 12.72
CA LEU A 284 2.18 -20.44 11.67
C LEU A 284 3.58 -20.27 12.28
N ASP A 285 4.35 -21.36 12.40
CA ASP A 285 5.76 -21.32 12.84
C ASP A 285 6.64 -20.67 11.74
N PHE A 286 6.64 -19.34 11.72
CA PHE A 286 7.46 -18.54 10.85
C PHE A 286 8.65 -17.95 11.59
N LYS A 287 9.81 -18.53 11.36
CA LYS A 287 11.11 -17.99 11.79
C LYS A 287 11.63 -16.99 10.77
N PHE A 288 10.99 -15.82 10.69
CA PHE A 288 11.49 -14.72 9.87
C PHE A 288 12.49 -13.86 10.65
N GLU A 289 13.70 -13.74 10.12
CA GLU A 289 14.69 -12.73 10.56
C GLU A 289 14.43 -11.34 9.93
N CYS A 290 13.31 -11.17 9.21
CA CYS A 290 13.04 -10.00 8.38
C CYS A 290 11.61 -9.45 8.53
N ASP A 291 11.48 -8.12 8.43
CA ASP A 291 10.18 -7.45 8.39
C ASP A 291 9.37 -7.85 7.14
N LEU A 292 8.18 -8.42 7.38
CA LEU A 292 7.25 -8.81 6.32
C LEU A 292 6.77 -7.60 5.52
N THR A 293 6.83 -7.69 4.19
CA THR A 293 6.59 -6.56 3.30
C THR A 293 5.37 -6.67 2.38
N LEU A 294 4.89 -5.49 1.99
CA LEU A 294 3.49 -5.17 1.77
C LEU A 294 3.07 -5.29 0.30
N SER A 295 2.79 -6.51 -0.13
CA SER A 295 2.79 -6.89 -1.55
C SER A 295 1.43 -7.37 -2.09
N VAL A 296 0.85 -6.67 -3.07
CA VAL A 296 -0.29 -7.18 -3.87
C VAL A 296 0.24 -8.01 -5.04
N TYR A 297 -0.23 -9.25 -5.20
CA TYR A 297 0.15 -10.15 -6.31
C TYR A 297 -0.80 -9.97 -7.51
N ILE A 298 -0.26 -9.94 -8.73
CA ILE A 298 -1.02 -9.74 -9.98
C ILE A 298 -0.49 -10.67 -11.08
N GLY A 299 -1.38 -11.22 -11.91
CA GLY A 299 -1.04 -12.10 -13.05
C GLY A 299 -2.19 -13.00 -13.51
N ASN A 300 -2.39 -13.18 -14.83
CA ASN A 300 -3.53 -13.94 -15.39
C ASN A 300 -3.58 -15.44 -15.02
N GLY A 301 -2.57 -15.95 -14.30
CA GLY A 301 -2.57 -17.27 -13.69
C GLY A 301 -2.26 -17.28 -12.19
N TYR A 302 -2.41 -16.16 -11.46
CA TYR A 302 -2.10 -16.14 -10.02
C TYR A 302 -2.97 -17.12 -9.23
N ARG A 303 -4.27 -17.19 -9.58
CA ARG A 303 -5.25 -18.09 -8.93
C ARG A 303 -4.84 -19.57 -9.03
N GLU A 304 -4.13 -19.97 -10.09
CA GLU A 304 -3.62 -21.35 -10.29
C GLU A 304 -2.15 -21.57 -9.87
N LYS A 305 -1.29 -20.53 -9.90
CA LYS A 305 0.17 -20.69 -9.75
C LYS A 305 0.69 -20.46 -8.33
N ILE A 306 -0.15 -19.93 -7.43
CA ILE A 306 0.22 -19.65 -6.04
C ILE A 306 0.74 -20.90 -5.30
N SER A 307 0.15 -22.07 -5.52
CA SER A 307 0.54 -23.31 -4.82
C SER A 307 1.96 -23.82 -5.12
N LYS A 308 2.47 -23.59 -6.34
CA LYS A 308 3.84 -23.96 -6.73
C LYS A 308 4.89 -22.93 -6.33
N SER A 309 4.49 -21.66 -6.20
CA SER A 309 5.41 -20.57 -5.86
C SER A 309 5.59 -20.41 -4.34
N PHE A 310 4.57 -20.73 -3.52
CA PHE A 310 4.68 -20.72 -2.04
C PHE A 310 5.70 -21.72 -1.47
N GLN A 311 6.09 -22.77 -2.21
CA GLN A 311 7.13 -23.72 -1.76
C GLN A 311 8.57 -23.23 -2.00
N LYS A 312 8.77 -22.16 -2.79
CA LYS A 312 10.10 -21.69 -3.18
C LYS A 312 10.32 -20.19 -2.93
N ILE A 313 9.24 -19.42 -2.91
CA ILE A 313 9.17 -18.10 -2.31
C ILE A 313 8.80 -18.34 -0.84
N ASN A 314 9.80 -18.33 0.05
CA ASN A 314 9.57 -18.13 1.48
C ASN A 314 8.58 -16.97 1.65
N LEU A 315 7.69 -17.05 2.65
CA LEU A 315 6.50 -16.19 2.83
C LEU A 315 6.77 -14.69 3.13
N GLU A 316 7.83 -14.11 2.57
CA GLU A 316 8.35 -12.78 2.87
C GLU A 316 7.41 -11.62 2.48
N ARG A 317 6.56 -11.78 1.44
CA ARG A 317 5.98 -10.65 0.68
C ARG A 317 4.60 -10.91 0.03
N ALA A 318 3.49 -10.74 0.79
CA ALA A 318 2.09 -10.82 0.29
C ALA A 318 1.04 -10.17 1.24
N VAL A 319 0.92 -8.83 1.29
CA VAL A 319 0.29 -8.03 2.38
C VAL A 319 -0.20 -6.67 1.73
N SER A 320 -0.96 -5.71 2.31
CA SER A 320 -1.46 -4.49 1.55
C SER A 320 -1.25 -3.06 2.16
N LEU A 321 -0.99 -2.01 1.33
CA LEU A 321 -0.55 -0.67 1.81
C LEU A 321 -1.67 0.27 2.28
N ASP A 322 -2.89 0.15 1.77
CA ASP A 322 -4.00 1.04 2.16
C ASP A 322 -4.42 0.89 3.64
N ASP A 323 -3.95 -0.18 4.30
CA ASP A 323 -4.45 -0.63 5.60
C ASP A 323 -3.83 0.14 6.77
N LEU A 324 -2.53 0.44 6.71
CA LEU A 324 -1.85 1.24 7.74
C LEU A 324 -2.41 2.67 7.83
N ILE A 325 -2.86 3.22 6.69
CA ILE A 325 -3.52 4.54 6.66
C ILE A 325 -4.96 4.42 7.16
N SER A 326 -5.71 3.39 6.74
CA SER A 326 -7.08 3.13 7.23
C SER A 326 -7.14 2.90 8.75
N ILE A 327 -6.20 2.12 9.29
CA ILE A 327 -6.08 1.84 10.74
C ILE A 327 -5.72 3.12 11.49
N LYS A 328 -4.74 3.91 11.03
CA LYS A 328 -4.38 5.18 11.66
C LYS A 328 -5.52 6.20 11.66
N ASP A 329 -6.19 6.37 10.53
CA ASP A 329 -7.34 7.27 10.39
C ASP A 329 -8.50 6.80 11.30
N SER A 330 -8.77 5.49 11.35
CA SER A 330 -9.84 4.89 12.19
C SER A 330 -9.54 4.93 13.70
N LEU A 331 -8.29 4.74 14.13
CA LEU A 331 -7.88 4.88 15.53
C LEU A 331 -7.99 6.34 15.99
N LEU A 332 -7.62 7.30 15.14
CA LEU A 332 -7.77 8.72 15.41
C LEU A 332 -9.26 9.11 15.52
N GLU A 333 -10.11 8.57 14.65
CA GLU A 333 -11.56 8.77 14.70
C GLU A 333 -12.18 8.15 15.97
N TYR A 334 -11.85 6.91 16.30
CA TYR A 334 -12.30 6.24 17.53
C TYR A 334 -11.93 7.03 18.79
N THR A 335 -10.69 7.53 18.86
CA THR A 335 -10.22 8.41 19.93
C THR A 335 -11.06 9.69 20.04
N ASN A 336 -11.51 10.25 18.91
CA ASN A 336 -12.35 11.44 18.88
C ASN A 336 -13.82 11.15 19.22
N GLN A 337 -14.34 9.97 18.87
CA GLN A 337 -15.69 9.52 19.26
C GLN A 337 -15.77 9.26 20.78
N ILE A 338 -14.76 8.58 21.35
CA ILE A 338 -14.57 8.44 22.81
C ILE A 338 -14.64 9.81 23.49
N LYS A 339 -13.83 10.78 23.05
CA LYS A 339 -13.81 12.14 23.63
C LYS A 339 -15.16 12.87 23.61
N LYS A 340 -16.06 12.53 22.67
CA LYS A 340 -17.42 13.10 22.61
C LYS A 340 -18.42 12.36 23.48
N GLY A 341 -18.35 11.03 23.55
CA GLY A 341 -19.30 10.21 24.31
C GLY A 341 -19.17 10.35 25.83
N PHE A 342 -17.96 10.58 26.35
CA PHE A 342 -17.69 10.54 27.80
C PHE A 342 -17.86 11.88 28.55
N GLN A 343 -18.54 12.88 27.98
CA GLN A 343 -18.79 14.16 28.68
C GLN A 343 -19.84 14.07 29.82
N ASN A 344 -20.56 12.96 29.97
CA ASN A 344 -21.78 12.88 30.79
C ASN A 344 -21.79 11.83 31.94
N THR A 345 -20.67 11.22 32.36
CA THR A 345 -20.68 10.23 33.47
C THR A 345 -19.51 10.37 34.43
N SER A 346 -19.79 10.49 35.74
CA SER A 346 -18.78 10.68 36.80
C SER A 346 -17.99 9.41 37.13
N ILE A 347 -18.62 8.23 37.10
CA ILE A 347 -18.01 6.94 37.45
C ILE A 347 -16.83 6.56 36.51
N VAL A 348 -16.77 7.17 35.32
CA VAL A 348 -15.70 6.95 34.33
C VAL A 348 -14.44 7.77 34.63
N GLN A 349 -14.51 8.80 35.50
CA GLN A 349 -13.39 9.72 35.75
C GLN A 349 -12.17 9.05 36.41
N ASP A 350 -12.36 8.11 37.34
CA ASP A 350 -11.27 7.44 38.04
C ASP A 350 -10.52 6.44 37.14
N LEU A 351 -11.24 5.62 36.38
CA LEU A 351 -10.67 4.73 35.37
C LEU A 351 -9.98 5.51 34.23
N PHE A 352 -10.45 6.72 33.91
CA PHE A 352 -9.74 7.63 33.02
C PHE A 352 -8.51 8.25 33.67
N CYS A 353 -8.49 8.49 34.98
CA CYS A 353 -7.35 9.12 35.65
C CYS A 353 -6.08 8.26 35.51
N ASP A 354 -6.19 6.95 35.68
CA ASP A 354 -5.04 6.05 35.56
C ASP A 354 -4.63 5.79 34.11
N ASN A 355 -5.60 5.59 33.20
CA ASN A 355 -5.30 5.49 31.76
C ASN A 355 -4.73 6.79 31.18
N LYS A 356 -5.16 7.95 31.67
CA LYS A 356 -4.62 9.27 31.33
C LYS A 356 -3.18 9.40 31.82
N LYS A 357 -2.86 9.05 33.07
CA LYS A 357 -1.47 9.05 33.57
C LYS A 357 -0.57 8.12 32.76
N ILE A 358 -1.05 6.93 32.38
CA ILE A 358 -0.30 5.99 31.52
C ILE A 358 -0.05 6.61 30.13
N LEU A 359 -1.06 7.27 29.55
CA LEU A 359 -0.93 7.93 28.25
C LEU A 359 -0.02 9.17 28.31
N GLU A 360 -0.15 10.01 29.34
CA GLU A 360 0.72 11.18 29.59
C GLU A 360 2.17 10.76 29.78
N ARG A 361 2.42 9.67 30.52
CA ARG A 361 3.74 9.06 30.66
C ARG A 361 4.30 8.58 29.31
N LYS A 362 3.53 7.84 28.51
CA LYS A 362 3.96 7.40 27.17
C LYS A 362 4.22 8.57 26.22
N ILE A 363 3.44 9.65 26.33
CA ILE A 363 3.66 10.88 25.57
C ILE A 363 4.98 11.54 25.99
N LEU A 364 5.29 11.58 27.29
CA LEU A 364 6.56 12.10 27.81
C LEU A 364 7.75 11.26 27.34
N GLU A 365 7.67 9.93 27.44
CA GLU A 365 8.68 8.98 26.94
C GLU A 365 8.95 9.21 25.43
N ILE A 366 7.91 9.42 24.61
CA ILE A 366 8.04 9.78 23.18
C ILE A 366 8.70 11.16 22.99
N TYR A 367 8.42 12.16 23.82
CA TYR A 367 9.08 13.47 23.73
C TYR A 367 10.59 13.39 24.07
N GLU A 368 10.96 12.58 25.06
CA GLU A 368 12.36 12.33 25.43
C GLU A 368 13.13 11.58 24.31
N GLU A 369 12.49 10.58 23.69
CA GLU A 369 13.04 9.93 22.48
C GLU A 369 13.19 10.91 21.32
N LEU A 370 12.22 11.82 21.11
CA LEU A 370 12.29 12.82 20.04
C LEU A 370 13.42 13.83 20.23
N GLU A 371 13.68 14.32 21.45
CA GLU A 371 14.85 15.17 21.70
C GLU A 371 16.16 14.40 21.53
N THR A 372 16.22 13.14 21.96
CA THR A 372 17.38 12.25 21.72
C THR A 372 17.65 12.07 20.22
N ILE A 373 16.61 11.97 19.39
CA ILE A 373 16.73 11.89 17.93
C ILE A 373 17.23 13.21 17.34
N LYS A 374 16.71 14.36 17.77
CA LYS A 374 17.19 15.68 17.31
C LYS A 374 18.66 15.92 17.66
N GLU A 375 19.11 15.50 18.84
CA GLU A 375 20.52 15.61 19.23
C GLU A 375 21.40 14.73 18.33
N ARG A 376 20.98 13.50 18.03
CA ARG A 376 21.66 12.62 17.06
C ARG A 376 21.69 13.22 15.65
N GLU A 377 20.59 13.82 15.19
CA GLU A 377 20.52 14.52 13.90
C GLU A 377 21.51 15.69 13.83
N LYS A 378 21.56 16.52 14.88
CA LYS A 378 22.53 17.61 14.99
C LYS A 378 23.97 17.10 14.94
N ASN A 379 24.30 16.07 15.72
CA ASN A 379 25.64 15.47 15.73
C ASN A 379 26.04 14.86 14.36
N LEU A 380 25.06 14.36 13.59
CA LEU A 380 25.28 13.89 12.21
C LEU A 380 25.52 15.06 11.23
N ILE A 381 24.80 16.18 11.39
CA ILE A 381 25.01 17.41 10.60
C ILE A 381 26.41 17.97 10.87
N ASP A 382 26.81 18.10 12.14
CA ASP A 382 28.14 18.59 12.53
C ASP A 382 29.26 17.66 11.98
N SER A 383 29.05 16.34 12.03
CA SER A 383 29.96 15.35 11.44
C SER A 383 30.06 15.47 9.91
N TYR A 384 28.96 15.78 9.22
CA TYR A 384 28.92 15.99 7.78
C TYR A 384 29.63 17.28 7.37
N ILE A 385 29.50 18.36 8.15
CA ILE A 385 30.23 19.62 7.94
C ILE A 385 31.75 19.37 8.04
N MET A 386 32.22 18.74 9.11
CA MET A 386 33.65 18.39 9.27
C MET A 386 34.18 17.50 8.13
N LEU A 387 33.36 16.58 7.61
CA LEU A 387 33.74 15.73 6.49
C LEU A 387 33.92 16.54 5.20
N ASN A 388 33.04 17.50 4.93
CA ASN A 388 33.15 18.37 3.75
C ASN A 388 34.37 19.30 3.83
N GLU A 389 34.66 19.90 4.99
CA GLU A 389 35.87 20.69 5.21
C GLU A 389 37.14 19.87 4.91
N LYS A 390 37.17 18.62 5.38
CA LYS A 390 38.27 17.68 5.10
C LYS A 390 38.38 17.31 3.62
N ILE A 391 37.26 17.20 2.90
CA ILE A 391 37.25 16.97 1.44
C ILE A 391 37.83 18.19 0.70
N GLU A 392 37.42 19.41 1.05
CA GLU A 392 37.96 20.65 0.44
C GLU A 392 39.48 20.80 0.69
N MET A 393 39.95 20.51 1.91
CA MET A 393 41.40 20.46 2.20
C MET A 393 42.14 19.45 1.32
N LEU A 394 41.57 18.27 1.05
CA LEU A 394 42.16 17.26 0.17
C LEU A 394 42.16 17.70 -1.31
N LEU A 395 41.13 18.41 -1.76
CA LEU A 395 41.05 18.95 -3.12
C LEU A 395 42.11 20.04 -3.35
N GLU A 396 42.30 20.97 -2.41
CA GLU A 396 43.34 21.99 -2.52
C GLU A 396 44.75 21.37 -2.43
N ASN A 397 44.99 20.41 -1.54
CA ASN A 397 46.25 19.66 -1.50
C ASN A 397 46.55 18.92 -2.83
N LYS A 398 45.53 18.32 -3.46
CA LYS A 398 45.65 17.68 -4.78
C LYS A 398 46.01 18.68 -5.88
N LYS A 399 45.41 19.88 -5.85
CA LYS A 399 45.70 20.99 -6.78
C LYS A 399 47.12 21.54 -6.59
N GLN A 400 47.57 21.74 -5.35
CA GLN A 400 48.96 22.13 -5.06
C GLN A 400 49.96 21.07 -5.53
N THR A 401 49.66 19.78 -5.33
CA THR A 401 50.49 18.66 -5.79
C THR A 401 50.58 18.61 -7.31
N LYS A 402 49.46 18.80 -8.03
CA LYS A 402 49.44 18.92 -9.50
C LYS A 402 50.29 20.10 -9.99
N ASN A 403 50.24 21.24 -9.30
CA ASN A 403 51.07 22.40 -9.63
C ASN A 403 52.57 22.15 -9.40
N ARG A 404 52.95 21.42 -8.33
CA ARG A 404 54.34 21.00 -8.08
C ARG A 404 54.84 20.05 -9.16
N LEU A 405 54.05 19.03 -9.52
CA LEU A 405 54.37 18.10 -10.61
C LEU A 405 54.55 18.81 -11.96
N GLY A 406 53.71 19.81 -12.27
CA GLY A 406 53.88 20.65 -13.46
C GLY A 406 55.19 21.42 -13.50
N LYS A 407 55.65 21.96 -12.35
CA LYS A 407 56.96 22.61 -12.23
C LYS A 407 58.12 21.62 -12.43
N VAL A 408 58.05 20.44 -11.80
CA VAL A 408 59.07 19.39 -11.95
C VAL A 408 59.16 18.92 -13.40
N LYS A 409 58.02 18.68 -14.06
CA LYS A 409 58.00 18.31 -15.48
C LYS A 409 58.70 19.36 -16.34
N LYS A 410 58.38 20.65 -16.16
CA LYS A 410 59.04 21.74 -16.90
C LYS A 410 60.56 21.80 -16.69
N ILE A 411 61.04 21.46 -15.49
CA ILE A 411 62.49 21.36 -15.22
C ILE A 411 63.10 20.20 -16.03
N ILE A 412 62.47 19.02 -16.02
CA ILE A 412 62.91 17.84 -16.78
C ILE A 412 62.93 18.15 -18.28
N ASP A 413 61.85 18.71 -18.82
CA ASP A 413 61.73 19.08 -20.23
C ASP A 413 62.86 20.06 -20.64
N ASN A 414 63.10 21.12 -19.84
CA ASN A 414 64.21 22.05 -20.05
C ASN A 414 65.60 21.38 -19.99
N SER A 415 65.82 20.46 -19.06
CA SER A 415 67.08 19.72 -18.93
C SER A 415 67.32 18.78 -20.11
N LEU A 416 66.27 18.16 -20.64
CA LEU A 416 66.33 17.34 -21.85
C LEU A 416 66.68 18.19 -23.09
N GLU A 417 66.03 19.35 -23.27
CA GLU A 417 66.42 20.29 -24.34
C GLU A 417 67.88 20.74 -24.24
N PHE A 418 68.37 21.02 -23.02
CA PHE A 418 69.76 21.43 -22.80
C PHE A 418 70.75 20.30 -23.13
N ILE A 419 70.46 19.07 -22.72
CA ILE A 419 71.27 17.89 -23.07
C ILE A 419 71.30 17.70 -24.60
N LEU A 420 70.15 17.77 -25.27
CA LEU A 420 70.07 17.63 -26.73
C LEU A 420 70.94 18.67 -27.46
N ARG A 421 71.01 19.91 -26.95
CA ARG A 421 71.89 20.98 -27.51
C ARG A 421 73.39 20.77 -27.27
N ILE A 422 73.79 19.93 -26.31
CA ILE A 422 75.21 19.60 -26.08
C ILE A 422 75.67 18.48 -27.03
N PHE A 423 74.77 17.60 -27.44
CA PHE A 423 75.06 16.44 -28.30
C PHE A 423 74.67 16.65 -29.77
N SER A 424 74.28 17.87 -30.16
CA SER A 424 73.99 18.30 -31.54
C SER A 424 75.06 19.25 -32.07
#